data_AF-F0SX48-F1
#
_entry.id   AF-F0SX48-F1
#
_cell.length_a   1.000
_cell.length_b   1.000
_cell.length_c   1.000
_cell.angle_alpha   90.00
_cell.angle_beta   90.00
_cell.angle_gamma   90.00
#
_symmetry.space_group_name_H-M   'P 1'
#
loop_
_entity.id
_entity.type
_entity.pdbx_description
1 polymer ?
#
loop_
_entity_poly.entity_id
_entity_poly.type
_entity_poly.pdbx_seq_one_letter_code
_entity_poly.pdbx_strand_id
1 'polypeptide(L)'
;MKKVTIDPGHAPGNVNKGPTGYYEYAGMWKLSNFLRNALIRCGIDASLTRSENEDPSLDERGKRAKGSDVFISEHSNAANGQARGVECFYSVRIAQDKAWAGKLSAAVSKVMGNNDRGAKTRESETTKGYDYYGVIRSAVAAGVPHVFLIENGFHDNAVDEAFLKVDANLESMAEAQVKVICELLGVTYIEKGAVPAEQLYRVRKTWEDAKSQVGAYRILENAKVECDKNPGYSVFDEKGQKVYPLSSSVPQPPKEEPKEQGTLIMGKTEATAAQMAAYALKVNPKPLLPSCTIEELAKIFVEEAEVEGVRADVAWAQSLKETGCFKYGGIVLPEQNNYAGIGALNGNSQGQAASFESPRLGARAQIQHLKAYASTEALKQACVDPRFGLVKRGSAIYIEWLGAGDNPNGAGWAYPGNGYGADIIKILNAILKEPVVLPPPQETPQEESSVPRWQRDGFDKLVAAGVISSPEYWSAKLGDTITIGEVFGILGKMCK
;
A
#
# COMPACT_ATOMS: atom_id res chain seq x y z
N MET A 1 -18.15 7.29 17.85
CA MET A 1 -17.25 6.11 17.81
C MET A 1 -15.97 6.49 18.54
N LYS A 2 -15.45 5.62 19.39
CA LYS A 2 -14.20 5.88 20.14
C LYS A 2 -13.00 5.80 19.20
N LYS A 3 -12.00 6.65 19.44
CA LYS A 3 -10.82 6.83 18.58
C LYS A 3 -9.53 6.62 19.35
N VAL A 4 -8.63 5.81 18.78
CA VAL A 4 -7.31 5.54 19.35
C VAL A 4 -6.24 5.79 18.28
N THR A 5 -5.25 6.61 18.60
CA THR A 5 -4.07 6.80 17.77
C THR A 5 -2.89 6.09 18.39
N ILE A 6 -2.25 5.23 17.61
CA ILE A 6 -1.09 4.45 18.02
C ILE A 6 0.13 5.03 17.34
N ASP A 7 1.21 5.23 18.08
CA ASP A 7 2.47 5.73 17.57
C ASP A 7 3.52 4.61 17.58
N PRO A 8 3.83 3.99 16.43
CA PRO A 8 4.94 3.06 16.35
C PRO A 8 6.25 3.83 16.53
N GLY A 9 6.95 3.57 17.64
CA GLY A 9 8.22 4.20 17.97
C GLY A 9 9.24 4.09 16.83
N HIS A 10 10.06 5.12 16.69
CA HIS A 10 11.16 5.19 15.71
C HIS A 10 10.71 5.00 14.25
N ALA A 11 11.65 4.79 13.34
CA ALA A 11 11.46 4.55 11.91
C ALA A 11 12.69 3.83 11.31
N PRO A 12 12.61 3.31 10.07
CA PRO A 12 13.76 2.72 9.39
C PRO A 12 14.98 3.65 9.39
N GLY A 13 16.15 3.10 9.71
CA GLY A 13 17.39 3.87 9.87
C GLY A 13 17.74 4.24 11.31
N ASN A 14 16.81 4.09 12.26
CA ASN A 14 17.13 4.18 13.68
C ASN A 14 18.03 3.01 14.13
N VAL A 15 19.03 3.31 14.97
CA VAL A 15 20.07 2.36 15.38
C VAL A 15 19.71 1.52 16.62
N ASN A 16 18.55 1.76 17.24
CA ASN A 16 18.09 1.00 18.39
C ASN A 16 17.83 -0.45 17.98
N LYS A 17 18.70 -1.33 18.45
CA LYS A 17 18.76 -2.73 18.04
C LYS A 17 19.11 -3.63 19.20
N GLY A 18 18.61 -4.85 19.15
CA GLY A 18 19.01 -5.92 20.06
C GLY A 18 20.29 -6.63 19.60
N PRO A 19 20.88 -7.48 20.47
CA PRO A 19 22.15 -8.14 20.21
C PRO A 19 22.09 -9.19 19.09
N THR A 20 20.91 -9.69 18.71
CA THR A 20 20.75 -10.80 17.75
C THR A 20 19.88 -10.45 16.54
N GLY A 21 19.83 -9.16 16.19
CA GLY A 21 19.22 -8.68 14.94
C GLY A 21 17.79 -8.16 15.06
N TYR A 22 17.29 -7.93 16.28
CA TYR A 22 16.07 -7.13 16.48
C TYR A 22 16.33 -5.66 16.20
N TYR A 23 15.37 -4.96 15.58
CA TYR A 23 15.35 -3.50 15.48
C TYR A 23 14.06 -2.99 16.09
N GLU A 24 14.16 -1.99 16.98
CA GLU A 24 13.01 -1.45 17.71
C GLU A 24 11.93 -0.94 16.76
N TYR A 25 12.32 -0.16 15.73
CA TYR A 25 11.35 0.40 14.79
C TYR A 25 10.52 -0.67 14.05
N ALA A 26 11.10 -1.85 13.82
CA ALA A 26 10.45 -2.95 13.10
C ALA A 26 9.53 -3.76 14.04
N GLY A 27 9.99 -4.04 15.26
CA GLY A 27 9.18 -4.71 16.28
C GLY A 27 7.97 -3.88 16.68
N MET A 28 8.17 -2.59 16.92
CA MET A 28 7.09 -1.67 17.31
C MET A 28 6.10 -1.43 16.16
N TRP A 29 6.57 -1.39 14.90
CA TRP A 29 5.67 -1.36 13.75
C TRP A 29 4.70 -2.55 13.71
N LYS A 30 5.22 -3.77 13.94
CA LYS A 30 4.39 -4.99 14.00
C LYS A 30 3.41 -4.96 15.17
N LEU A 31 3.90 -4.68 16.39
CA LEU A 31 3.07 -4.62 17.60
C LEU A 31 1.93 -3.59 17.45
N SER A 32 2.24 -2.38 16.96
CA SER A 32 1.23 -1.35 16.72
C SER A 32 0.16 -1.78 15.72
N ASN A 33 0.51 -2.52 14.67
CA ASN A 33 -0.47 -3.06 13.71
C ASN A 33 -1.36 -4.15 14.34
N PHE A 34 -0.80 -5.03 15.18
CA PHE A 34 -1.60 -6.01 15.92
C PHE A 34 -2.57 -5.31 16.88
N LEU A 35 -2.10 -4.30 17.61
CA LEU A 35 -2.95 -3.51 18.51
C LEU A 35 -4.06 -2.80 17.74
N ARG A 36 -3.73 -2.17 16.61
CA ARG A 36 -4.71 -1.52 15.72
C ARG A 36 -5.81 -2.49 15.30
N ASN A 37 -5.44 -3.68 14.85
CA ASN A 37 -6.40 -4.70 14.41
C ASN A 37 -7.29 -5.19 15.55
N ALA A 38 -6.73 -5.35 16.75
CA ALA A 38 -7.48 -5.75 17.93
C ALA A 38 -8.47 -4.67 18.40
N LEU A 39 -8.08 -3.39 18.32
CA LEU A 39 -8.96 -2.25 18.62
C LEU A 39 -10.12 -2.17 17.61
N ILE A 40 -9.82 -2.28 16.30
CA ILE A 40 -10.85 -2.32 15.24
C ILE A 40 -11.83 -3.46 15.48
N ARG A 41 -11.34 -4.65 15.86
CA ARG A 41 -12.20 -5.79 16.22
C ARG A 41 -13.19 -5.45 17.34
N CYS A 42 -12.79 -4.62 18.31
CA CYS A 42 -13.64 -4.18 19.40
C CYS A 42 -14.54 -2.97 19.05
N GLY A 43 -14.61 -2.57 17.77
CA GLY A 43 -15.44 -1.45 17.31
C GLY A 43 -14.84 -0.06 17.57
N ILE A 44 -13.52 0.02 17.79
CA ILE A 44 -12.78 1.27 18.00
C ILE A 44 -12.14 1.70 16.68
N ASP A 45 -12.27 2.98 16.32
CA ASP A 45 -11.57 3.58 15.18
C ASP A 45 -10.09 3.78 15.55
N ALA A 46 -9.19 3.05 14.90
CA ALA A 46 -7.77 3.02 15.24
C ALA A 46 -6.86 3.40 14.06
N SER A 47 -5.97 4.36 14.31
CA SER A 47 -5.02 4.91 13.33
C SER A 47 -3.57 4.84 13.81
N LEU A 48 -2.62 4.90 12.88
CA LEU A 48 -1.18 5.00 13.17
C LEU A 48 -0.68 6.42 12.95
N THR A 49 0.29 6.89 13.73
CA THR A 49 0.91 8.22 13.54
C THR A 49 1.81 8.31 12.33
N ARG A 50 2.27 7.18 11.77
CA ARG A 50 3.20 7.15 10.62
C ARG A 50 2.92 5.98 9.71
N SER A 51 3.39 6.07 8.48
CA SER A 51 3.56 4.89 7.61
C SER A 51 4.89 4.16 7.92
N GLU A 52 5.10 2.99 7.32
CA GLU A 52 6.26 2.13 7.65
C GLU A 52 7.60 2.83 7.40
N ASN A 53 7.67 3.61 6.31
CA ASN A 53 8.88 4.27 5.83
C ASN A 53 8.94 5.77 6.16
N GLU A 54 8.08 6.24 7.04
CA GLU A 54 8.04 7.64 7.45
C GLU A 54 8.69 7.82 8.82
N ASP A 55 9.47 8.89 9.01
CA ASP A 55 9.98 9.29 10.32
C ASP A 55 9.53 10.71 10.68
N PRO A 56 8.24 10.90 11.03
CA PRO A 56 7.75 12.22 11.42
C PRO A 56 8.39 12.64 12.75
N SER A 57 8.54 13.95 12.93
CA SER A 57 9.05 14.50 14.19
C SER A 57 8.18 14.10 15.38
N LEU A 58 8.75 14.09 16.59
CA LEU A 58 8.00 13.79 17.82
C LEU A 58 6.80 14.73 18.01
N ASP A 59 6.94 15.98 17.56
CA ASP A 59 5.86 16.97 17.57
C ASP A 59 4.74 16.62 16.59
N GLU A 60 5.07 16.25 15.35
CA GLU A 60 4.09 15.83 14.36
C GLU A 60 3.33 14.56 14.77
N ARG A 61 4.04 13.58 15.35
CA ARG A 61 3.44 12.33 15.85
C ARG A 61 2.33 12.61 16.86
N GLY A 62 2.60 13.45 17.86
CA GLY A 62 1.58 13.85 18.85
C GLY A 62 0.46 14.69 18.25
N LYS A 63 0.75 15.59 17.30
CA LYS A 63 -0.28 16.40 16.60
C LYS A 63 -1.25 15.55 15.78
N ARG A 64 -0.79 14.43 15.20
CA ARG A 64 -1.64 13.50 14.45
C ARG A 64 -2.68 12.79 15.33
N ALA A 65 -2.51 12.80 16.64
CA ALA A 65 -3.48 12.26 17.59
C ALA A 65 -4.64 13.20 17.90
N LYS A 66 -4.67 14.41 17.32
CA LYS A 66 -5.73 15.40 17.56
C LYS A 66 -7.11 14.81 17.28
N GLY A 67 -7.98 14.85 18.29
CA GLY A 67 -9.35 14.33 18.21
C GLY A 67 -9.51 12.86 18.56
N SER A 68 -8.44 12.18 18.98
CA SER A 68 -8.49 10.82 19.53
C SER A 68 -8.83 10.85 21.03
N ASP A 69 -9.48 9.78 21.51
CA ASP A 69 -9.74 9.57 22.94
C ASP A 69 -8.48 9.08 23.67
N VAL A 70 -7.64 8.29 22.99
CA VAL A 70 -6.38 7.74 23.52
C VAL A 70 -5.25 7.92 22.51
N PHE A 71 -4.09 8.27 23.01
CA PHE A 71 -2.81 8.15 22.33
C PHE A 71 -1.92 7.13 23.05
N ILE A 72 -1.35 6.17 22.32
CA ILE A 72 -0.38 5.22 22.87
C ILE A 72 0.83 5.10 21.94
N SER A 73 2.01 5.39 22.47
CA SER A 73 3.29 5.22 21.76
C SER A 73 3.96 3.92 22.17
N GLU A 74 4.24 3.05 21.20
CA GLU A 74 4.81 1.71 21.41
C GLU A 74 6.33 1.76 21.25
N HIS A 75 7.05 1.39 22.31
CA HIS A 75 8.51 1.36 22.37
C HIS A 75 9.03 0.06 23.00
N SER A 76 10.35 -0.15 22.92
CA SER A 76 11.05 -1.15 23.71
C SER A 76 12.33 -0.55 24.27
N ASN A 77 12.61 -0.78 25.55
CA ASN A 77 13.64 -0.07 26.28
C ASN A 77 15.05 -0.62 25.98
N ALA A 78 16.07 0.10 26.44
CA ALA A 78 17.46 -0.37 26.49
C ALA A 78 18.17 0.22 27.71
N ALA A 79 19.12 -0.52 28.29
CA ALA A 79 19.94 -0.04 29.38
C ALA A 79 21.38 -0.60 29.36
N ASN A 80 21.57 -1.83 29.84
CA ASN A 80 22.88 -2.44 30.06
C ASN A 80 22.94 -3.92 29.62
N GLY A 81 21.97 -4.36 28.83
CA GLY A 81 21.79 -5.75 28.40
C GLY A 81 21.28 -6.72 29.48
N GLN A 82 21.16 -6.30 30.73
CA GLN A 82 20.70 -7.13 31.85
C GLN A 82 19.32 -6.71 32.38
N ALA A 83 18.96 -5.43 32.23
CA ALA A 83 17.66 -4.93 32.64
C ALA A 83 16.53 -5.66 31.89
N ARG A 84 15.44 -5.91 32.60
CA ARG A 84 14.21 -6.50 32.08
C ARG A 84 13.00 -5.85 32.74
N GLY A 85 11.85 -5.95 32.08
CA GLY A 85 10.54 -5.56 32.59
C GLY A 85 9.84 -4.54 31.71
N VAL A 86 8.55 -4.38 31.94
CA VAL A 86 7.69 -3.43 31.21
C VAL A 86 7.41 -2.23 32.09
N GLU A 87 7.42 -1.04 31.51
CA GLU A 87 6.96 0.20 32.15
C GLU A 87 6.09 1.00 31.19
N CYS A 88 5.15 1.76 31.74
CA CYS A 88 4.32 2.66 30.94
C CYS A 88 4.38 4.08 31.49
N PHE A 89 4.83 5.00 30.65
CA PHE A 89 4.85 6.42 30.92
C PHE A 89 3.49 7.05 30.61
N TYR A 90 3.04 7.93 31.50
CA TYR A 90 1.88 8.80 31.30
C TYR A 90 2.28 10.26 31.51
N SER A 91 1.39 11.18 31.14
CA SER A 91 1.68 12.61 31.28
C SER A 91 1.68 13.08 32.73
N VAL A 92 2.66 13.91 33.11
CA VAL A 92 2.69 14.65 34.39
C VAL A 92 1.47 15.55 34.57
N ARG A 93 0.76 15.87 33.49
CA ARG A 93 -0.41 16.77 33.46
C ARG A 93 -1.74 16.01 33.47
N ILE A 94 -1.73 14.69 33.36
CA ILE A 94 -2.93 13.84 33.32
C ILE A 94 -2.83 12.78 34.42
N ALA A 95 -2.92 13.23 35.69
CA ALA A 95 -2.68 12.38 36.85
C ALA A 95 -3.58 11.13 36.92
N GLN A 96 -4.78 11.19 36.37
CA GLN A 96 -5.73 10.07 36.28
C GLN A 96 -5.20 8.89 35.43
N ASP A 97 -4.28 9.14 34.49
CA ASP A 97 -3.72 8.11 33.62
C ASP A 97 -2.75 7.18 34.36
N LYS A 98 -2.30 7.54 35.57
CA LYS A 98 -1.42 6.71 36.40
C LYS A 98 -1.97 5.29 36.58
N ALA A 99 -3.26 5.17 36.87
CA ALA A 99 -3.90 3.87 37.10
C ALA A 99 -3.90 3.02 35.81
N TRP A 100 -4.18 3.65 34.67
CA TRP A 100 -4.26 2.99 33.37
C TRP A 100 -2.89 2.61 32.81
N ALA A 101 -1.89 3.47 32.96
CA ALA A 101 -0.50 3.15 32.66
C ALA A 101 0.00 1.95 33.49
N GLY A 102 -0.36 1.91 34.79
CA GLY A 102 -0.05 0.77 35.66
C GLY A 102 -0.68 -0.52 35.15
N LYS A 103 -1.96 -0.48 34.75
CA LYS A 103 -2.65 -1.63 34.15
C LYS A 103 -2.03 -2.09 32.83
N LEU A 104 -1.65 -1.17 31.94
CA LEU A 104 -0.97 -1.49 30.69
C LEU A 104 0.36 -2.20 30.95
N SER A 105 1.19 -1.65 31.84
CA SER A 105 2.46 -2.23 32.27
C SER A 105 2.30 -3.64 32.86
N ALA A 106 1.36 -3.81 33.79
CA ALA A 106 1.05 -5.09 34.42
C ALA A 106 0.53 -6.14 33.42
N ALA A 107 -0.32 -5.73 32.49
CA ALA A 107 -0.91 -6.64 31.51
C ALA A 107 0.14 -7.19 30.54
N VAL A 108 1.00 -6.33 30.00
CA VAL A 108 2.06 -6.75 29.05
C VAL A 108 3.18 -7.51 29.77
N SER A 109 3.62 -7.08 30.95
CA SER A 109 4.65 -7.81 31.73
C SER A 109 4.22 -9.24 32.04
N LYS A 110 2.93 -9.45 32.36
CA LYS A 110 2.37 -10.78 32.56
C LYS A 110 2.47 -11.66 31.30
N VAL A 111 2.18 -11.11 30.11
CA VAL A 111 2.32 -11.85 28.83
C VAL A 111 3.78 -12.20 28.55
N MET A 112 4.70 -11.29 28.82
CA MET A 112 6.14 -11.50 28.62
C MET A 112 6.78 -12.44 29.65
N GLY A 113 6.08 -12.76 30.75
CA GLY A 113 6.70 -13.42 31.91
C GLY A 113 7.83 -12.57 32.51
N ASN A 114 7.61 -11.25 32.58
CA ASN A 114 8.61 -10.25 32.92
C ASN A 114 8.19 -9.43 34.16
N ASN A 115 9.10 -8.60 34.67
CA ASN A 115 8.82 -7.71 35.80
C ASN A 115 7.87 -6.57 35.39
N ASP A 116 6.84 -6.33 36.19
CA ASP A 116 6.05 -5.09 36.11
C ASP A 116 6.81 -3.95 36.80
N ARG A 117 7.25 -2.96 36.02
CA ARG A 117 7.98 -1.79 36.53
C ARG A 117 7.05 -0.58 36.70
N GLY A 118 5.76 -0.76 36.44
CA GLY A 118 4.65 0.12 36.78
C GLY A 118 4.52 1.38 35.93
N ALA A 119 3.61 2.23 36.39
CA ALA A 119 3.34 3.54 35.81
C ALA A 119 4.44 4.54 36.18
N LYS A 120 4.91 5.31 35.19
CA LYS A 120 5.96 6.31 35.37
C LYS A 120 5.57 7.65 34.77
N THR A 121 6.16 8.71 35.30
CA THR A 121 6.18 10.02 34.67
C THR A 121 7.63 10.46 34.55
N ARG A 122 7.94 11.25 33.54
CA ARG A 122 9.24 11.93 33.45
C ARG A 122 9.00 13.38 33.09
N GLU A 123 9.34 14.26 34.02
CA GLU A 123 9.22 15.71 33.83
C GLU A 123 10.39 16.23 32.97
N SER A 124 10.12 17.23 32.15
CA SER A 124 11.14 17.96 31.39
C SER A 124 12.18 18.57 32.33
N GLU A 125 13.45 18.41 31.97
CA GLU A 125 14.58 18.97 32.72
C GLU A 125 14.66 20.50 32.58
N THR A 126 14.12 21.06 31.49
CA THR A 126 14.21 22.49 31.16
C THR A 126 12.92 23.27 31.40
N THR A 127 11.76 22.59 31.43
CA THR A 127 10.45 23.24 31.62
C THR A 127 9.60 22.47 32.63
N LYS A 128 9.63 22.91 33.89
CA LYS A 128 8.81 22.31 34.96
C LYS A 128 7.32 22.29 34.62
N GLY A 129 6.64 21.20 34.99
CA GLY A 129 5.24 20.93 34.67
C GLY A 129 4.98 20.38 33.26
N TYR A 130 6.02 20.17 32.43
CA TYR A 130 5.89 19.56 31.11
C TYR A 130 6.49 18.16 31.06
N ASP A 131 5.97 17.34 30.14
CA ASP A 131 6.50 16.00 29.88
C ASP A 131 7.85 16.03 29.18
N TYR A 132 8.76 15.16 29.60
CA TYR A 132 10.06 14.93 28.97
C TYR A 132 9.90 14.39 27.54
N TYR A 133 9.10 13.33 27.39
CA TYR A 133 8.87 12.68 26.10
C TYR A 133 8.10 13.60 25.14
N GLY A 134 8.69 13.86 23.98
CA GLY A 134 8.14 14.80 22.99
C GLY A 134 6.76 14.39 22.47
N VAL A 135 6.54 13.09 22.23
CA VAL A 135 5.27 12.56 21.75
C VAL A 135 4.15 12.70 22.78
N ILE A 136 4.43 12.43 24.06
CA ILE A 136 3.48 12.67 25.17
C ILE A 136 3.16 14.17 25.24
N ARG A 137 4.19 15.02 25.30
CA ARG A 137 4.02 16.47 25.39
C ARG A 137 3.16 17.02 24.23
N SER A 138 3.40 16.54 23.01
CA SER A 138 2.67 16.96 21.82
C SER A 138 1.23 16.42 21.79
N ALA A 139 0.99 15.15 22.14
CA ALA A 139 -0.36 14.59 22.21
C ALA A 139 -1.23 15.29 23.28
N VAL A 140 -0.64 15.62 24.44
CA VAL A 140 -1.31 16.42 25.47
C VAL A 140 -1.63 17.83 24.93
N ALA A 141 -0.70 18.47 24.22
CA ALA A 141 -0.94 19.77 23.60
C ALA A 141 -2.00 19.72 22.49
N ALA A 142 -2.16 18.58 21.81
CA ALA A 142 -3.21 18.32 20.83
C ALA A 142 -4.59 18.08 21.46
N GLY A 143 -4.69 18.03 22.80
CA GLY A 143 -5.93 17.89 23.54
C GLY A 143 -6.41 16.45 23.70
N VAL A 144 -5.51 15.46 23.58
CA VAL A 144 -5.86 14.05 23.77
C VAL A 144 -6.13 13.77 25.27
N PRO A 145 -7.28 13.17 25.64
CA PRO A 145 -7.66 12.95 27.04
C PRO A 145 -6.79 11.94 27.81
N HIS A 146 -6.29 10.91 27.12
CA HIS A 146 -5.49 9.83 27.69
C HIS A 146 -4.23 9.60 26.87
N VAL A 147 -3.05 9.66 27.49
CA VAL A 147 -1.76 9.69 26.78
C VAL A 147 -0.75 8.77 27.43
N PHE A 148 -0.29 7.78 26.66
CA PHE A 148 0.63 6.73 27.11
C PHE A 148 1.85 6.61 26.19
N LEU A 149 2.98 6.20 26.76
CA LEU A 149 4.11 5.62 26.06
C LEU A 149 4.51 4.35 26.81
N ILE A 150 4.49 3.21 26.15
CA ILE A 150 4.81 1.92 26.78
C ILE A 150 6.16 1.40 26.28
N GLU A 151 6.99 1.03 27.23
CA GLU A 151 8.28 0.37 27.02
C GLU A 151 8.09 -1.14 27.20
N ASN A 152 7.90 -1.84 26.10
CA ASN A 152 7.53 -3.25 26.04
C ASN A 152 8.73 -4.21 26.27
N GLY A 153 9.34 -4.16 27.46
CA GLY A 153 10.56 -4.94 27.74
C GLY A 153 11.83 -4.23 27.28
N PHE A 154 12.97 -4.91 27.39
CA PHE A 154 14.30 -4.36 27.07
C PHE A 154 14.91 -5.07 25.85
N HIS A 155 14.98 -4.39 24.70
CA HIS A 155 15.46 -5.02 23.47
C HIS A 155 16.95 -5.33 23.46
N ASP A 156 17.73 -4.73 24.36
CA ASP A 156 19.14 -5.05 24.56
C ASP A 156 19.35 -6.28 25.47
N ASN A 157 18.31 -6.77 26.13
CA ASN A 157 18.35 -8.01 26.89
C ASN A 157 17.96 -9.22 26.03
N ALA A 158 18.80 -10.26 26.02
CA ALA A 158 18.62 -11.41 25.12
C ALA A 158 17.29 -12.18 25.30
N VAL A 159 16.73 -12.24 26.51
CA VAL A 159 15.46 -12.94 26.76
C VAL A 159 14.28 -12.12 26.24
N ASP A 160 14.27 -10.82 26.53
CA ASP A 160 13.23 -9.91 26.06
C ASP A 160 13.32 -9.72 24.54
N GLU A 161 14.53 -9.61 23.96
CA GLU A 161 14.75 -9.57 22.51
C GLU A 161 14.20 -10.83 21.81
N ALA A 162 14.50 -12.01 22.34
CA ALA A 162 13.99 -13.27 21.79
C ALA A 162 12.46 -13.31 21.81
N PHE A 163 11.83 -12.78 22.85
CA PHE A 163 10.38 -12.65 22.95
C PHE A 163 9.82 -11.69 21.89
N LEU A 164 10.43 -10.51 21.74
CA LEU A 164 10.00 -9.43 20.85
C LEU A 164 10.16 -9.76 19.36
N LYS A 165 10.99 -10.74 18.99
CA LYS A 165 11.16 -11.20 17.60
C LYS A 165 10.05 -12.14 17.11
N VAL A 166 9.18 -12.63 18.00
CA VAL A 166 8.16 -13.63 17.66
C VAL A 166 6.79 -12.96 17.47
N ASP A 167 6.25 -13.01 16.26
CA ASP A 167 5.00 -12.31 15.93
C ASP A 167 3.81 -12.73 16.81
N ALA A 168 3.69 -14.02 17.16
CA ALA A 168 2.63 -14.51 18.06
C ALA A 168 2.71 -13.94 19.49
N ASN A 169 3.92 -13.61 19.94
CA ASN A 169 4.15 -12.97 21.23
C ASN A 169 3.72 -11.50 21.19
N LEU A 170 4.11 -10.77 20.13
CA LEU A 170 3.66 -9.39 19.90
C LEU A 170 2.14 -9.30 19.81
N GLU A 171 1.50 -10.25 19.13
CA GLU A 171 0.04 -10.31 19.04
C GLU A 171 -0.60 -10.56 20.42
N SER A 172 0.01 -11.39 21.27
CA SER A 172 -0.46 -11.63 22.64
C SER A 172 -0.32 -10.38 23.52
N MET A 173 0.72 -9.57 23.31
CA MET A 173 0.88 -8.28 24.00
C MET A 173 -0.18 -7.27 23.55
N ALA A 174 -0.44 -7.18 22.24
CA ALA A 174 -1.51 -6.35 21.69
C ALA A 174 -2.88 -6.74 22.29
N GLU A 175 -3.16 -8.03 22.47
CA GLU A 175 -4.38 -8.51 23.12
C GLU A 175 -4.48 -8.11 24.61
N ALA A 176 -3.34 -8.04 25.31
CA ALA A 176 -3.32 -7.55 26.68
C ALA A 176 -3.58 -6.03 26.74
N GLN A 177 -2.98 -5.27 25.83
CA GLN A 177 -3.15 -3.81 25.73
C GLN A 177 -4.60 -3.44 25.35
N VAL A 178 -5.19 -4.07 24.34
CA VAL A 178 -6.58 -3.78 23.91
C VAL A 178 -7.60 -4.05 25.02
N LYS A 179 -7.40 -5.07 25.87
CA LYS A 179 -8.28 -5.34 27.03
C LYS A 179 -8.31 -4.15 27.98
N VAL A 180 -7.14 -3.58 28.28
CA VAL A 180 -7.01 -2.41 29.14
C VAL A 180 -7.61 -1.17 28.48
N ILE A 181 -7.36 -0.96 27.17
CA ILE A 181 -7.90 0.20 26.43
C ILE A 181 -9.43 0.12 26.30
N CYS A 182 -9.99 -1.07 26.08
CA CYS A 182 -11.44 -1.28 26.06
C CYS A 182 -12.07 -0.93 27.42
N GLU A 183 -11.46 -1.41 28.51
CA GLU A 183 -11.90 -1.07 29.88
C GLU A 183 -11.84 0.45 30.12
N LEU A 184 -10.73 1.10 29.75
CA LEU A 184 -10.55 2.55 29.85
C LEU A 184 -11.64 3.32 29.11
N LEU A 185 -11.98 2.89 27.90
CA LEU A 185 -12.94 3.59 27.04
C LEU A 185 -14.41 3.21 27.30
N GLY A 186 -14.66 2.25 28.20
CA GLY A 186 -15.99 1.69 28.44
C GLY A 186 -16.54 0.91 27.22
N VAL A 187 -15.64 0.37 26.39
CA VAL A 187 -15.97 -0.45 25.22
C VAL A 187 -15.92 -1.92 25.60
N THR A 188 -16.87 -2.72 25.12
CA THR A 188 -16.84 -4.16 25.36
C THR A 188 -15.68 -4.78 24.59
N TYR A 189 -14.74 -5.40 25.32
CA TYR A 189 -13.68 -6.17 24.69
C TYR A 189 -14.25 -7.42 24.01
N ILE A 190 -13.82 -7.65 22.77
CA ILE A 190 -14.19 -8.83 21.98
C ILE A 190 -13.00 -9.79 21.98
N GLU A 191 -13.18 -10.92 22.69
CA GLU A 191 -12.18 -11.99 22.83
C GLU A 191 -11.61 -12.42 21.48
N LYS A 192 -10.29 -12.59 21.43
CA LYS A 192 -9.60 -13.05 20.22
C LYS A 192 -10.11 -14.44 19.85
N GLY A 193 -10.79 -14.53 18.71
CA GLY A 193 -11.42 -15.77 18.25
C GLY A 193 -12.81 -16.04 18.84
N ALA A 194 -13.27 -15.26 19.82
CA ALA A 194 -14.69 -15.24 20.14
C ALA A 194 -15.44 -14.68 18.94
N VAL A 195 -16.50 -15.38 18.58
CA VAL A 195 -17.41 -14.94 17.53
C VAL A 195 -18.30 -13.90 18.20
N PRO A 196 -18.21 -12.61 17.86
CA PRO A 196 -19.36 -11.74 18.07
C PRO A 196 -20.54 -12.43 17.36
N ALA A 197 -21.75 -12.36 17.93
CA ALA A 197 -22.96 -12.99 17.37
C ALA A 197 -22.90 -13.01 15.83
N GLU A 198 -22.85 -14.24 15.30
CA GLU A 198 -21.87 -14.72 14.34
C GLU A 198 -21.43 -13.67 13.26
N GLN A 199 -20.13 -13.54 13.00
CA GLN A 199 -19.69 -13.05 11.68
C GLN A 199 -18.64 -13.99 11.10
N LEU A 200 -19.11 -14.87 10.25
CA LEU A 200 -18.35 -15.79 9.45
C LEU A 200 -18.41 -15.38 7.99
N TYR A 201 -17.23 -15.34 7.40
CA TYR A 201 -16.99 -15.08 6.01
C TYR A 201 -17.11 -16.39 5.22
N ARG A 202 -18.18 -16.54 4.44
CA ARG A 202 -18.47 -17.70 3.61
C ARG A 202 -17.80 -17.54 2.25
N VAL A 203 -16.98 -18.51 1.84
CA VAL A 203 -16.34 -18.53 0.52
C VAL A 203 -17.14 -19.45 -0.39
N ARG A 204 -17.84 -18.88 -1.37
CA ARG A 204 -18.73 -19.60 -2.30
C ARG A 204 -18.90 -18.81 -3.59
N LYS A 205 -19.48 -19.41 -4.64
CA LYS A 205 -19.68 -18.73 -5.94
C LYS A 205 -20.71 -17.60 -5.85
N THR A 206 -21.84 -17.87 -5.21
CA THR A 206 -22.89 -16.88 -4.89
C THR A 206 -23.46 -17.15 -3.50
N TRP A 207 -24.19 -16.20 -2.93
CA TRP A 207 -24.81 -16.38 -1.62
C TRP A 207 -25.91 -17.46 -1.65
N GLU A 208 -26.64 -17.58 -2.76
CA GLU A 208 -27.72 -18.54 -2.92
C GLU A 208 -27.20 -19.97 -3.15
N ASP A 209 -25.98 -20.11 -3.68
CA ASP A 209 -25.34 -21.41 -3.94
C ASP A 209 -24.55 -21.92 -2.73
N ALA A 210 -25.29 -22.35 -1.69
CA ALA A 210 -24.71 -22.99 -0.51
C ALA A 210 -23.93 -24.28 -0.80
N LYS A 211 -24.24 -24.99 -1.89
CA LYS A 211 -23.56 -26.24 -2.24
C LYS A 211 -22.16 -25.99 -2.77
N SER A 212 -21.90 -24.82 -3.35
CA SER A 212 -20.56 -24.44 -3.81
C SER A 212 -19.59 -24.12 -2.67
N GLN A 213 -20.02 -23.97 -1.42
CA GLN A 213 -19.18 -23.45 -0.35
C GLN A 213 -17.88 -24.24 -0.13
N VAL A 214 -16.74 -23.56 -0.23
CA VAL A 214 -15.40 -24.15 -0.03
C VAL A 214 -14.83 -23.84 1.35
N GLY A 215 -15.37 -22.85 2.07
CA GLY A 215 -14.94 -22.57 3.44
C GLY A 215 -15.77 -21.52 4.18
N ALA A 216 -15.60 -21.49 5.49
CA ALA A 216 -16.24 -20.56 6.41
C ALA A 216 -15.22 -20.08 7.45
N TYR A 217 -14.93 -18.78 7.47
CA TYR A 217 -13.80 -18.23 8.22
C TYR A 217 -14.25 -17.12 9.17
N ARG A 218 -13.65 -17.05 10.36
CA ARG A 218 -13.89 -15.96 11.32
C ARG A 218 -13.08 -14.70 11.00
N ILE A 219 -12.00 -14.85 10.25
CA ILE A 219 -11.08 -13.77 9.88
C ILE A 219 -11.23 -13.51 8.38
N LEU A 220 -11.55 -12.27 8.01
CA LEU A 220 -11.80 -11.89 6.61
C LEU A 220 -10.59 -12.21 5.72
N GLU A 221 -9.37 -11.87 6.15
CA GLU A 221 -8.16 -12.12 5.37
C GLU A 221 -7.95 -13.62 5.07
N ASN A 222 -8.28 -14.51 6.00
CA ASN A 222 -8.20 -15.95 5.74
C ASN A 222 -9.24 -16.41 4.71
N ALA A 223 -10.43 -15.78 4.73
CA ALA A 223 -11.46 -16.00 3.71
C ALA A 223 -11.03 -15.47 2.34
N LYS A 224 -10.34 -14.33 2.29
CA LYS A 224 -9.80 -13.76 1.05
C LYS A 224 -8.75 -14.68 0.44
N VAL A 225 -7.81 -15.17 1.26
CA VAL A 225 -6.80 -16.14 0.84
C VAL A 225 -7.42 -17.42 0.28
N GLU A 226 -8.50 -17.93 0.88
CA GLU A 226 -9.22 -19.09 0.31
C GLU A 226 -9.95 -18.72 -0.98
N CYS A 227 -10.60 -17.54 -1.02
CA CYS A 227 -11.29 -17.04 -2.20
C CYS A 227 -10.34 -16.88 -3.40
N ASP A 228 -9.11 -16.42 -3.17
CA ASP A 228 -8.08 -16.21 -4.20
C ASP A 228 -7.57 -17.52 -4.79
N LYS A 229 -7.62 -18.62 -4.03
CA LYS A 229 -7.29 -19.98 -4.51
C LYS A 229 -8.40 -20.61 -5.36
N ASN A 230 -9.61 -20.06 -5.30
CA ASN A 230 -10.80 -20.64 -5.93
C ASN A 230 -11.41 -19.63 -6.93
N PRO A 231 -10.95 -19.63 -8.21
CA PRO A 231 -11.45 -18.70 -9.22
C PRO A 231 -12.98 -18.75 -9.37
N GLY A 232 -13.62 -17.58 -9.40
CA GLY A 232 -15.08 -17.44 -9.48
C GLY A 232 -15.81 -17.52 -8.14
N TYR A 233 -15.09 -17.61 -7.02
CA TYR A 233 -15.65 -17.54 -5.69
C TYR A 233 -15.64 -16.11 -5.17
N SER A 234 -16.41 -15.87 -4.11
CA SER A 234 -16.50 -14.62 -3.39
C SER A 234 -16.68 -14.91 -1.91
N VAL A 235 -16.23 -13.97 -1.08
CA VAL A 235 -16.44 -13.98 0.35
C VAL A 235 -17.69 -13.19 0.66
N PHE A 236 -18.58 -13.78 1.46
CA PHE A 236 -19.81 -13.16 1.91
C PHE A 236 -19.85 -13.09 3.43
N ASP A 237 -20.37 -12.01 3.99
CA ASP A 237 -20.72 -11.96 5.41
C ASP A 237 -22.01 -12.76 5.71
N GLU A 238 -22.45 -12.73 6.96
CA GLU A 238 -23.61 -13.51 7.40
C GLU A 238 -24.96 -13.01 6.92
N LYS A 239 -25.01 -11.75 6.48
CA LYS A 239 -26.19 -11.17 5.85
C LYS A 239 -26.24 -11.51 4.37
N GLY A 240 -25.22 -12.20 3.87
CA GLY A 240 -25.07 -12.54 2.47
C GLY A 240 -24.52 -11.43 1.60
N GLN A 241 -23.94 -10.41 2.20
CA GLN A 241 -23.29 -9.34 1.47
C GLN A 241 -21.92 -9.80 1.03
N LYS A 242 -21.62 -9.68 -0.28
CA LYS A 242 -20.29 -9.93 -0.82
C LYS A 242 -19.32 -8.89 -0.26
N VAL A 243 -18.36 -9.34 0.54
CA VAL A 243 -17.32 -8.50 1.15
C VAL A 243 -15.95 -8.68 0.50
N TYR A 244 -15.76 -9.71 -0.34
CA TYR A 244 -14.54 -9.86 -1.14
C TYR A 244 -14.78 -10.69 -2.42
N PRO A 245 -14.10 -10.37 -3.54
CA PRO A 245 -13.44 -9.09 -3.79
C PRO A 245 -14.46 -7.96 -3.64
N LEU A 246 -14.07 -6.86 -2.97
CA LEU A 246 -14.97 -5.77 -2.65
C LEU A 246 -15.56 -5.23 -3.95
N SER A 247 -16.85 -5.42 -4.14
CA SER A 247 -17.60 -4.72 -5.19
C SER A 247 -17.93 -3.32 -4.65
N SER A 248 -17.37 -2.28 -5.25
CA SER A 248 -17.85 -0.90 -5.13
C SER A 248 -19.35 -0.88 -5.49
N SER A 249 -20.23 -0.69 -4.51
CA SER A 249 -21.67 -0.67 -4.77
C SER A 249 -22.11 0.68 -5.31
N VAL A 250 -22.59 0.69 -6.56
CA VAL A 250 -23.56 1.67 -7.08
C VAL A 250 -24.97 1.23 -6.64
N PRO A 251 -25.82 2.08 -6.02
CA PRO A 251 -27.24 1.79 -5.79
C PRO A 251 -28.11 2.17 -7.01
N GLN A 252 -29.23 1.45 -7.24
CA GLN A 252 -30.23 1.79 -8.27
C GLN A 252 -31.34 2.77 -7.77
N PRO A 253 -31.97 3.57 -8.67
CA PRO A 253 -32.85 4.74 -8.36
C PRO A 253 -34.37 4.41 -8.45
N PRO A 254 -35.36 5.28 -8.11
CA PRO A 254 -35.29 6.76 -8.08
C PRO A 254 -36.01 7.52 -6.93
N LYS A 255 -35.40 8.65 -6.53
CA LYS A 255 -36.03 9.99 -6.46
C LYS A 255 -34.92 11.06 -6.45
N GLU A 256 -35.19 12.18 -7.11
CA GLU A 256 -34.25 13.16 -7.70
C GLU A 256 -33.26 13.85 -6.73
N GLU A 257 -31.97 13.78 -7.12
CA GLU A 257 -30.79 14.69 -7.02
C GLU A 257 -30.48 15.60 -5.80
N PRO A 258 -29.18 15.88 -5.47
CA PRO A 258 -28.06 16.14 -6.41
C PRO A 258 -26.73 15.37 -6.22
N LYS A 259 -25.90 15.42 -7.28
CA LYS A 259 -24.63 14.69 -7.63
C LYS A 259 -23.43 14.85 -6.67
N GLU A 260 -22.57 13.81 -6.60
CA GLU A 260 -21.09 13.84 -6.88
C GLU A 260 -20.29 12.68 -6.21
N GLN A 261 -19.80 11.72 -6.99
CA GLN A 261 -18.51 11.03 -6.76
C GLN A 261 -17.85 10.82 -8.14
N GLY A 262 -16.66 11.40 -8.36
CA GLY A 262 -15.93 11.35 -9.63
C GLY A 262 -15.25 10.01 -9.91
N THR A 263 -14.64 9.87 -11.08
CA THR A 263 -13.96 8.65 -11.55
C THR A 263 -12.52 8.61 -11.02
N LEU A 264 -12.12 7.58 -10.28
CA LEU A 264 -10.78 7.50 -9.68
C LEU A 264 -9.66 7.25 -10.70
N ILE A 265 -8.50 7.87 -10.48
CA ILE A 265 -7.26 7.62 -11.25
C ILE A 265 -6.48 6.42 -10.70
N MET A 266 -6.48 6.22 -9.37
CA MET A 266 -5.91 5.03 -8.73
C MET A 266 -6.90 3.87 -8.76
N GLY A 267 -6.42 2.64 -8.92
CA GLY A 267 -7.24 1.44 -8.89
C GLY A 267 -6.85 0.41 -9.95
N LYS A 268 -7.67 -0.64 -10.03
CA LYS A 268 -7.48 -1.70 -11.03
C LYS A 268 -7.94 -1.21 -12.40
N THR A 269 -7.10 -1.40 -13.41
CA THR A 269 -7.46 -1.19 -14.82
C THR A 269 -8.71 -2.00 -15.19
N GLU A 270 -9.68 -1.36 -15.85
CA GLU A 270 -10.93 -2.01 -16.28
C GLU A 270 -10.85 -2.47 -17.75
N ALA A 271 -10.24 -1.68 -18.63
CA ALA A 271 -10.05 -2.07 -20.04
C ALA A 271 -8.87 -3.04 -20.23
N THR A 272 -9.04 -4.04 -21.10
CA THR A 272 -7.92 -4.90 -21.53
C THR A 272 -6.98 -4.15 -22.47
N ALA A 273 -5.70 -4.57 -22.53
CA ALA A 273 -4.74 -4.04 -23.50
C ALA A 273 -5.25 -4.15 -24.95
N ALA A 274 -5.96 -5.23 -25.27
CA ALA A 274 -6.59 -5.43 -26.58
C ALA A 274 -7.67 -4.37 -26.88
N GLN A 275 -8.54 -4.04 -25.92
CA GLN A 275 -9.53 -2.98 -26.09
C GLN A 275 -8.87 -1.60 -26.27
N MET A 276 -7.82 -1.32 -25.49
CA MET A 276 -7.06 -0.07 -25.60
C MET A 276 -6.44 0.11 -26.99
N ALA A 277 -5.78 -0.94 -27.51
CA ALA A 277 -5.19 -0.94 -28.84
C ALA A 277 -6.26 -0.89 -29.96
N ALA A 278 -7.32 -1.69 -29.84
CA ALA A 278 -8.41 -1.72 -30.82
C ALA A 278 -9.09 -0.37 -30.98
N TYR A 279 -9.39 0.31 -29.87
CA TYR A 279 -9.97 1.66 -29.90
C TYR A 279 -9.01 2.65 -30.58
N ALA A 280 -7.72 2.63 -30.20
CA ALA A 280 -6.72 3.52 -30.78
C ALA A 280 -6.61 3.33 -32.31
N LEU A 281 -6.56 2.09 -32.79
CA LEU A 281 -6.50 1.77 -34.22
C LEU A 281 -7.77 2.13 -34.97
N LYS A 282 -8.94 2.01 -34.34
CA LYS A 282 -10.22 2.43 -34.91
C LYS A 282 -10.28 3.94 -35.13
N VAL A 283 -9.73 4.73 -34.21
CA VAL A 283 -9.69 6.21 -34.32
C VAL A 283 -8.54 6.67 -35.22
N ASN A 284 -7.40 6.00 -35.16
CA ASN A 284 -6.23 6.27 -35.99
C ASN A 284 -5.63 4.95 -36.51
N PRO A 285 -5.93 4.57 -37.77
CA PRO A 285 -5.40 3.34 -38.37
C PRO A 285 -3.89 3.32 -38.57
N LYS A 286 -3.20 4.47 -38.42
CA LYS A 286 -1.75 4.62 -38.61
C LYS A 286 -1.12 5.47 -37.50
N PRO A 287 -1.06 4.96 -36.25
CA PRO A 287 -0.43 5.69 -35.15
C PRO A 287 1.08 5.87 -35.40
N LEU A 288 1.61 7.05 -35.07
CA LEU A 288 3.05 7.34 -35.17
C LEU A 288 3.75 6.86 -33.89
N LEU A 289 4.18 5.60 -33.90
CA LEU A 289 4.93 4.98 -32.80
C LEU A 289 6.24 4.38 -33.36
N PRO A 290 7.33 5.15 -33.46
CA PRO A 290 8.55 4.69 -34.12
C PRO A 290 9.30 3.60 -33.34
N SER A 291 9.02 3.43 -32.05
CA SER A 291 9.77 2.55 -31.14
C SER A 291 9.00 1.31 -30.67
N CYS A 292 7.72 1.15 -31.02
CA CYS A 292 6.91 -0.02 -30.69
C CYS A 292 5.60 -0.05 -31.50
N THR A 293 4.93 -1.19 -31.50
CA THR A 293 3.54 -1.32 -31.97
C THR A 293 2.54 -0.77 -30.96
N ILE A 294 1.31 -0.51 -31.39
CA ILE A 294 0.24 -0.02 -30.52
C ILE A 294 -0.16 -1.07 -29.46
N GLU A 295 -0.11 -2.35 -29.82
CA GLU A 295 -0.39 -3.48 -28.92
C GLU A 295 0.70 -3.63 -27.86
N GLU A 296 1.97 -3.52 -28.24
CA GLU A 296 3.10 -3.52 -27.29
C GLU A 296 3.00 -2.34 -26.33
N LEU A 297 2.68 -1.15 -26.83
CA LEU A 297 2.52 0.02 -25.98
C LEU A 297 1.36 -0.15 -24.98
N ALA A 298 0.21 -0.67 -25.43
CA ALA A 298 -0.92 -0.94 -24.55
C ALA A 298 -0.56 -1.93 -23.43
N LYS A 299 0.20 -2.98 -23.75
CA LYS A 299 0.71 -3.94 -22.76
C LYS A 299 1.67 -3.27 -21.77
N ILE A 300 2.61 -2.45 -22.26
CA ILE A 300 3.54 -1.69 -21.41
C ILE A 300 2.79 -0.80 -20.41
N PHE A 301 1.73 -0.10 -20.86
CA PHE A 301 0.90 0.72 -19.97
C PHE A 301 0.24 -0.11 -18.86
N VAL A 302 -0.28 -1.30 -19.18
CA VAL A 302 -0.87 -2.20 -18.16
C VAL A 302 0.18 -2.59 -17.12
N GLU A 303 1.33 -3.07 -17.55
CA GLU A 303 2.39 -3.56 -16.66
C GLU A 303 2.93 -2.45 -15.74
N GLU A 304 3.24 -1.28 -16.30
CA GLU A 304 3.78 -0.17 -15.50
C GLU A 304 2.72 0.39 -14.53
N ALA A 305 1.45 0.42 -14.93
CA ALA A 305 0.39 1.01 -14.12
C ALA A 305 -0.04 0.06 -12.98
N GLU A 306 -0.04 -1.24 -13.23
CA GLU A 306 -0.29 -2.28 -12.21
C GLU A 306 0.71 -2.19 -11.05
N VAL A 307 2.00 -1.98 -11.36
CA VAL A 307 3.03 -1.79 -10.34
C VAL A 307 2.69 -0.59 -9.46
N GLU A 308 2.34 0.55 -10.05
CA GLU A 308 2.10 1.79 -9.31
C GLU A 308 0.70 1.90 -8.69
N GLY A 309 -0.23 1.01 -9.05
CA GLY A 309 -1.64 1.04 -8.62
C GLY A 309 -2.49 2.07 -9.37
N VAL A 310 -2.03 2.53 -10.53
CA VAL A 310 -2.73 3.48 -11.40
C VAL A 310 -3.58 2.70 -12.40
N ARG A 311 -4.73 3.26 -12.77
CA ARG A 311 -5.54 2.73 -13.86
C ARG A 311 -4.86 2.94 -15.22
N ALA A 312 -4.45 1.84 -15.87
CA ALA A 312 -3.77 1.90 -17.17
C ALA A 312 -4.69 2.46 -18.27
N ASP A 313 -5.98 2.17 -18.19
CA ASP A 313 -7.01 2.63 -19.13
C ASP A 313 -7.27 4.13 -19.02
N VAL A 314 -7.14 4.71 -17.82
CA VAL A 314 -7.15 6.16 -17.59
C VAL A 314 -5.91 6.82 -18.20
N ALA A 315 -4.73 6.28 -17.91
CA ALA A 315 -3.48 6.77 -18.48
C ALA A 315 -3.48 6.66 -20.02
N TRP A 316 -4.05 5.58 -20.56
CA TRP A 316 -4.23 5.39 -22.00
C TRP A 316 -5.22 6.38 -22.59
N ALA A 317 -6.41 6.55 -22.00
CA ALA A 317 -7.38 7.52 -22.48
C ALA A 317 -6.81 8.95 -22.49
N GLN A 318 -6.03 9.30 -21.47
CA GLN A 318 -5.30 10.55 -21.42
C GLN A 318 -4.25 10.63 -22.54
N SER A 319 -3.45 9.58 -22.79
CA SER A 319 -2.43 9.63 -23.84
C SER A 319 -3.05 9.82 -25.22
N LEU A 320 -4.21 9.22 -25.49
CA LEU A 320 -4.97 9.46 -26.72
C LEU A 320 -5.45 10.91 -26.84
N LYS A 321 -5.85 11.55 -25.74
CA LYS A 321 -6.20 12.97 -25.73
C LYS A 321 -4.98 13.85 -26.03
N GLU A 322 -3.87 13.62 -25.33
CA GLU A 322 -2.65 14.43 -25.41
C GLU A 322 -1.97 14.35 -26.78
N THR A 323 -1.94 13.16 -27.37
CA THR A 323 -1.24 12.90 -28.64
C THR A 323 -2.14 13.03 -29.87
N GLY A 324 -3.43 13.32 -29.70
CA GLY A 324 -4.41 13.25 -30.79
C GLY A 324 -4.53 11.83 -31.36
N CYS A 325 -4.55 10.82 -30.48
CA CYS A 325 -4.54 9.39 -30.82
C CYS A 325 -3.26 8.99 -31.59
N PHE A 326 -2.10 9.38 -31.07
CA PHE A 326 -0.77 9.16 -31.63
C PHE A 326 -0.57 9.74 -33.04
N LYS A 327 -1.30 10.81 -33.38
CA LYS A 327 -1.06 11.59 -34.61
C LYS A 327 0.01 12.65 -34.39
N TYR A 328 0.15 13.13 -33.15
CA TYR A 328 0.96 14.28 -32.78
C TYR A 328 0.59 15.53 -33.61
N GLY A 329 1.35 16.61 -33.49
CA GLY A 329 1.07 17.90 -34.15
C GLY A 329 1.18 19.11 -33.24
N GLY A 330 1.47 18.88 -31.95
CA GLY A 330 1.84 19.92 -30.99
C GLY A 330 3.35 19.99 -30.76
N ILE A 331 3.74 20.39 -29.55
CA ILE A 331 5.14 20.52 -29.13
C ILE A 331 5.87 19.17 -29.13
N VAL A 332 5.21 18.10 -28.70
CA VAL A 332 5.83 16.77 -28.58
C VAL A 332 5.92 16.05 -29.93
N LEU A 333 7.07 15.44 -30.20
CA LEU A 333 7.36 14.61 -31.37
C LEU A 333 7.19 13.11 -31.08
N PRO A 334 6.84 12.27 -32.08
CA PRO A 334 6.68 10.82 -31.92
C PRO A 334 7.91 10.11 -31.33
N GLU A 335 9.13 10.56 -31.67
CA GLU A 335 10.39 9.94 -31.27
C GLU A 335 10.73 10.18 -29.78
N GLN A 336 10.02 11.10 -29.11
CA GLN A 336 10.30 11.43 -27.71
C GLN A 336 9.71 10.42 -26.72
N ASN A 337 8.89 9.46 -27.17
CA ASN A 337 8.15 8.53 -26.31
C ASN A 337 7.39 9.23 -25.16
N ASN A 338 6.95 10.48 -25.38
CA ASN A 338 6.25 11.28 -24.37
C ASN A 338 4.75 11.31 -24.68
N TYR A 339 4.03 10.36 -24.11
CA TYR A 339 2.61 10.14 -24.43
C TYR A 339 1.66 11.08 -23.68
N ALA A 340 2.18 11.93 -22.79
CA ALA A 340 1.37 12.73 -21.87
C ALA A 340 1.66 14.24 -21.91
N GLY A 341 2.50 14.70 -22.85
CA GLY A 341 2.84 16.11 -22.93
C GLY A 341 3.75 16.61 -21.79
N ILE A 342 4.48 15.73 -21.11
CA ILE A 342 5.30 16.10 -19.94
C ILE A 342 6.34 17.14 -20.37
N GLY A 343 6.26 18.34 -19.79
CA GLY A 343 7.19 19.44 -20.08
C GLY A 343 6.89 20.22 -21.36
N ALA A 344 5.77 19.97 -22.05
CA ALA A 344 5.30 20.82 -23.15
C ALA A 344 4.59 22.06 -22.59
N LEU A 345 5.32 23.17 -22.42
CA LEU A 345 4.81 24.42 -21.84
C LEU A 345 4.46 25.46 -22.92
N ASN A 346 3.61 26.42 -22.57
CA ASN A 346 3.28 27.54 -23.46
C ASN A 346 4.55 28.30 -23.87
N GLY A 347 4.74 28.48 -25.17
CA GLY A 347 5.92 29.16 -25.74
C GLY A 347 7.08 28.23 -26.11
N ASN A 348 6.99 26.93 -25.80
CA ASN A 348 7.98 25.96 -26.25
C ASN A 348 7.90 25.76 -27.77
N SER A 349 9.06 25.65 -28.41
CA SER A 349 9.18 25.20 -29.81
C SER A 349 8.93 23.71 -29.92
N GLN A 350 8.58 23.22 -31.11
CA GLN A 350 8.45 21.79 -31.37
C GLN A 350 9.72 21.02 -30.97
N GLY A 351 9.55 19.89 -30.30
CA GLY A 351 10.60 19.07 -29.68
C GLY A 351 11.00 19.52 -28.27
N GLN A 352 10.64 20.73 -27.82
CA GLN A 352 10.98 21.21 -26.47
C GLN A 352 9.99 20.68 -25.43
N ALA A 353 10.12 19.41 -25.11
CA ALA A 353 9.42 18.70 -24.03
C ALA A 353 10.31 17.59 -23.47
N ALA A 354 9.86 16.88 -22.44
CA ALA A 354 10.58 15.71 -21.94
C ALA A 354 10.67 14.62 -23.04
N SER A 355 11.80 13.92 -23.09
CA SER A 355 12.04 12.79 -23.99
C SER A 355 12.47 11.58 -23.17
N PHE A 356 12.02 10.40 -23.57
CA PHE A 356 12.29 9.14 -22.89
C PHE A 356 12.94 8.14 -23.85
N GLU A 357 13.98 7.46 -23.38
CA GLU A 357 14.80 6.56 -24.20
C GLU A 357 14.03 5.36 -24.75
N SER A 358 12.93 4.96 -24.09
CA SER A 358 12.10 3.85 -24.52
C SER A 358 10.61 4.09 -24.26
N PRO A 359 9.73 3.39 -24.98
CA PRO A 359 8.29 3.40 -24.72
C PRO A 359 7.92 3.09 -23.26
N ARG A 360 8.64 2.15 -22.63
CA ARG A 360 8.42 1.80 -21.22
C ARG A 360 8.71 2.95 -20.26
N LEU A 361 9.81 3.67 -20.47
CA LEU A 361 10.14 4.84 -19.65
C LEU A 361 9.13 5.98 -19.86
N GLY A 362 8.66 6.17 -21.09
CA GLY A 362 7.59 7.12 -21.42
C GLY A 362 6.28 6.84 -20.71
N ALA A 363 5.80 5.58 -20.79
CA ALA A 363 4.61 5.13 -20.09
C ALA A 363 4.77 5.26 -18.57
N ARG A 364 5.92 4.83 -18.03
CA ARG A 364 6.24 4.95 -16.61
C ARG A 364 6.19 6.40 -16.12
N ALA A 365 6.78 7.33 -16.86
CA ALA A 365 6.76 8.75 -16.49
C ALA A 365 5.33 9.29 -16.40
N GLN A 366 4.47 8.96 -17.36
CA GLN A 366 3.05 9.34 -17.32
C GLN A 366 2.32 8.76 -16.11
N ILE A 367 2.53 7.46 -15.84
CA ILE A 367 1.92 6.77 -14.70
C ILE A 367 2.37 7.40 -13.38
N GLN A 368 3.65 7.73 -13.25
CA GLN A 368 4.19 8.42 -12.08
C GLN A 368 3.59 9.81 -11.92
N HIS A 369 3.40 10.57 -13.02
CA HIS A 369 2.78 11.89 -12.97
C HIS A 369 1.30 11.81 -12.56
N LEU A 370 0.55 10.84 -13.08
CA LEU A 370 -0.84 10.58 -12.66
C LEU A 370 -0.93 10.16 -11.19
N LYS A 371 -0.02 9.28 -10.74
CA LYS A 371 0.08 8.92 -9.32
C LYS A 371 0.43 10.12 -8.44
N ALA A 372 1.24 11.05 -8.95
CA ALA A 372 1.53 12.29 -8.25
C ALA A 372 0.26 13.10 -7.97
N TYR A 373 -0.61 13.25 -8.96
CA TYR A 373 -1.91 13.90 -8.78
C TYR A 373 -2.85 13.12 -7.86
N ALA A 374 -2.92 11.80 -8.03
CA ALA A 374 -3.99 11.00 -7.45
C ALA A 374 -3.71 10.39 -6.08
N SER A 375 -2.46 10.39 -5.62
CA SER A 375 -2.05 9.71 -4.39
C SER A 375 -0.94 10.46 -3.66
N THR A 376 -0.72 10.14 -2.39
CA THR A 376 0.47 10.53 -1.62
C THR A 376 1.43 9.35 -1.37
N GLU A 377 1.09 8.15 -1.84
CA GLU A 377 1.93 6.96 -1.71
C GLU A 377 3.23 7.09 -2.50
N ALA A 378 4.33 6.58 -1.95
CA ALA A 378 5.61 6.54 -2.64
C ALA A 378 5.51 5.77 -3.97
N LEU A 379 6.37 6.15 -4.93
CA LEU A 379 6.57 5.35 -6.13
C LEU A 379 7.16 4.00 -5.74
N LYS A 380 6.72 2.93 -6.40
CA LYS A 380 7.29 1.60 -6.21
C LYS A 380 8.52 1.39 -7.10
N GLN A 381 8.62 2.15 -8.19
CA GLN A 381 9.77 2.15 -9.10
C GLN A 381 10.55 3.47 -9.04
N ALA A 382 11.77 3.45 -9.58
CA ALA A 382 12.60 4.64 -9.69
C ALA A 382 11.87 5.76 -10.45
N CYS A 383 11.93 6.99 -9.93
CA CYS A 383 11.29 8.15 -10.54
C CYS A 383 11.99 8.51 -11.85
N VAL A 384 11.24 8.50 -12.95
CA VAL A 384 11.70 8.89 -14.29
C VAL A 384 10.95 10.11 -14.82
N ASP A 385 9.83 10.49 -14.18
CA ASP A 385 9.12 11.73 -14.46
C ASP A 385 9.93 12.94 -13.92
N PRO A 386 10.45 13.81 -14.81
CA PRO A 386 11.26 14.97 -14.40
C PRO A 386 10.45 16.06 -13.70
N ARG A 387 9.11 15.98 -13.73
CA ARG A 387 8.20 16.98 -13.15
C ARG A 387 7.43 16.45 -11.95
N PHE A 388 7.74 15.23 -11.50
CA PHE A 388 7.04 14.57 -10.41
C PHE A 388 7.01 15.42 -9.13
N GLY A 389 8.15 16.04 -8.78
CA GLY A 389 8.28 16.90 -7.60
C GLY A 389 7.58 18.26 -7.71
N LEU A 390 7.08 18.65 -8.89
CA LEU A 390 6.35 19.90 -9.09
C LEU A 390 4.85 19.76 -8.80
N VAL A 391 4.34 18.53 -8.74
CA VAL A 391 2.93 18.26 -8.47
C VAL A 391 2.69 18.28 -6.97
N LYS A 392 1.68 19.04 -6.53
CA LYS A 392 1.14 18.90 -5.17
C LYS A 392 0.50 17.52 -5.04
N ARG A 393 1.17 16.62 -4.32
CA ARG A 393 0.77 15.21 -4.20
C ARG A 393 -0.67 15.06 -3.69
N GLY A 394 -1.47 14.21 -4.34
CA GLY A 394 -2.86 13.94 -3.94
C GLY A 394 -3.84 15.07 -4.23
N SER A 395 -3.48 16.03 -5.09
CA SER A 395 -4.33 17.20 -5.40
C SER A 395 -5.49 16.93 -6.36
N ALA A 396 -5.47 15.83 -7.11
CA ALA A 396 -6.53 15.44 -8.04
C ALA A 396 -6.71 13.92 -8.01
N ILE A 397 -7.60 13.42 -7.13
CA ILE A 397 -7.88 11.98 -6.97
C ILE A 397 -8.81 11.43 -8.06
N TYR A 398 -9.59 12.31 -8.69
CA TYR A 398 -10.54 11.98 -9.75
C TYR A 398 -10.06 12.49 -11.12
N ILE A 399 -10.42 11.80 -12.20
CA ILE A 399 -10.10 12.17 -13.59
C ILE A 399 -10.65 13.57 -13.90
N GLU A 400 -11.87 13.85 -13.44
CA GLU A 400 -12.56 15.13 -13.55
C GLU A 400 -11.72 16.27 -12.98
N TRP A 401 -10.92 16.01 -11.95
CA TRP A 401 -10.08 16.99 -11.28
C TRP A 401 -8.70 17.19 -11.92
N LEU A 402 -8.40 16.48 -13.02
CA LEU A 402 -7.19 16.76 -13.81
C LEU A 402 -7.29 18.10 -14.56
N GLY A 403 -8.49 18.65 -14.75
CA GLY A 403 -8.69 20.04 -15.17
C GLY A 403 -8.62 20.99 -13.97
N ALA A 404 -7.67 21.92 -13.95
CA ALA A 404 -7.45 22.78 -12.78
C ALA A 404 -8.67 23.65 -12.41
N GLY A 405 -9.46 24.06 -13.41
CA GLY A 405 -10.69 24.84 -13.24
C GLY A 405 -11.91 24.00 -12.82
N ASP A 406 -11.86 22.69 -13.03
CA ASP A 406 -12.88 21.74 -12.57
C ASP A 406 -12.52 21.14 -11.20
N ASN A 407 -11.29 21.36 -10.72
CA ASN A 407 -10.80 20.83 -9.45
C ASN A 407 -11.08 21.82 -8.30
N PRO A 408 -11.79 21.41 -7.24
CA PRO A 408 -12.01 22.23 -6.04
C PRO A 408 -10.72 22.71 -5.35
N ASN A 409 -9.61 22.00 -5.55
CA ASN A 409 -8.29 22.36 -5.03
C ASN A 409 -7.53 23.39 -5.90
N GLY A 410 -8.08 23.77 -7.06
CA GLY A 410 -7.47 24.73 -8.00
C GLY A 410 -6.18 24.23 -8.67
N ALA A 411 -5.90 22.93 -8.60
CA ALA A 411 -4.73 22.29 -9.17
C ALA A 411 -5.15 21.26 -10.23
N GLY A 412 -4.33 21.00 -11.23
CA GLY A 412 -4.68 20.00 -12.24
C GLY A 412 -3.59 19.85 -13.29
N TRP A 413 -3.64 18.74 -14.00
CA TRP A 413 -2.77 18.45 -15.14
C TRP A 413 -2.83 19.55 -16.19
N ALA A 414 -4.05 19.99 -16.52
CA ALA A 414 -4.30 21.02 -17.52
C ALA A 414 -4.75 22.32 -16.83
N TYR A 415 -4.18 23.47 -17.24
CA TYR A 415 -4.55 24.79 -16.76
C TYR A 415 -4.95 25.72 -17.91
N PRO A 416 -6.09 26.44 -17.83
CA PRO A 416 -7.10 26.37 -16.77
C PRO A 416 -7.94 25.07 -16.84
N GLY A 417 -7.88 24.32 -17.94
CA GLY A 417 -8.32 22.91 -17.97
C GLY A 417 -9.81 22.60 -17.84
N ASN A 418 -10.72 23.58 -17.95
CA ASN A 418 -12.17 23.32 -17.88
C ASN A 418 -12.60 22.30 -18.95
N GLY A 419 -13.29 21.23 -18.52
CA GLY A 419 -13.75 20.11 -19.34
C GLY A 419 -12.68 19.06 -19.66
N TYR A 420 -11.43 19.22 -19.19
CA TYR A 420 -10.32 18.33 -19.55
C TYR A 420 -10.57 16.89 -19.07
N GLY A 421 -10.96 16.71 -17.80
CA GLY A 421 -11.27 15.39 -17.27
C GLY A 421 -12.48 14.74 -17.94
N ALA A 422 -13.49 15.53 -18.31
CA ALA A 422 -14.66 15.04 -19.03
C ALA A 422 -14.32 14.47 -20.42
N ASP A 423 -13.36 15.09 -21.13
CA ASP A 423 -12.86 14.58 -22.40
C ASP A 423 -12.15 13.23 -22.25
N ILE A 424 -11.35 13.06 -21.18
CA ILE A 424 -10.70 11.77 -20.87
C ILE A 424 -11.76 10.70 -20.59
N ILE A 425 -12.78 11.02 -19.80
CA ILE A 425 -13.89 10.09 -19.49
C ILE A 425 -14.63 9.69 -20.77
N LYS A 426 -14.83 10.63 -21.71
CA LYS A 426 -15.45 10.33 -23.00
C LYS A 426 -14.64 9.28 -23.78
N ILE A 427 -13.31 9.40 -23.79
CA ILE A 427 -12.41 8.44 -24.44
C ILE A 427 -12.41 7.10 -23.69
N LEU A 428 -12.28 7.12 -22.36
CA LEU A 428 -12.30 5.92 -21.51
C LEU A 428 -13.57 5.10 -21.72
N ASN A 429 -14.73 5.76 -21.70
CA ASN A 429 -16.02 5.11 -21.95
C ASN A 429 -16.15 4.53 -23.37
N ALA A 430 -15.42 5.08 -24.34
CA ALA A 430 -15.39 4.54 -25.69
C ALA A 430 -14.49 3.31 -25.79
N ILE A 431 -13.33 3.31 -25.09
CA ILE A 431 -12.45 2.14 -24.96
C ILE A 431 -13.18 0.97 -24.30
N LEU A 432 -13.88 1.22 -23.19
CA LEU A 432 -14.61 0.17 -22.46
C LEU A 432 -15.75 -0.46 -23.27
N LYS A 433 -16.21 0.21 -24.34
CA LYS A 433 -17.22 -0.31 -25.27
C LYS A 433 -16.62 -1.12 -26.42
N GLU A 434 -15.32 -1.11 -26.61
CA GLU A 434 -14.71 -1.99 -27.61
C GLU A 434 -14.94 -3.45 -27.22
N PRO A 435 -15.28 -4.32 -28.19
CA PRO A 435 -15.52 -5.71 -27.92
C PRO A 435 -14.28 -6.33 -27.28
N VAL A 436 -14.48 -7.06 -26.19
CA VAL A 436 -13.41 -7.90 -25.63
C VAL A 436 -13.18 -9.02 -26.63
N VAL A 437 -12.20 -8.85 -27.50
CA VAL A 437 -11.66 -9.95 -28.30
C VAL A 437 -10.92 -10.83 -27.29
N LEU A 438 -11.64 -11.77 -26.69
CA LEU A 438 -11.00 -12.87 -26.01
C LEU A 438 -10.08 -13.50 -27.05
N PRO A 439 -8.77 -13.68 -26.76
CA PRO A 439 -8.00 -14.57 -27.61
C PRO A 439 -8.80 -15.88 -27.70
N PRO A 440 -8.86 -16.53 -28.88
CA PRO A 440 -9.42 -17.87 -28.94
C PRO A 440 -8.81 -18.68 -27.78
N PRO A 441 -9.55 -19.66 -27.20
CA PRO A 441 -8.97 -20.56 -26.22
C PRO A 441 -7.61 -20.92 -26.76
N GLN A 442 -6.54 -20.59 -26.03
CA GLN A 442 -5.23 -21.06 -26.44
C GLN A 442 -5.38 -22.58 -26.44
N GLU A 443 -5.56 -23.13 -27.65
CA GLU A 443 -5.15 -24.49 -27.91
C GLU A 443 -3.75 -24.53 -27.33
N THR A 444 -3.60 -25.32 -26.27
CA THR A 444 -2.29 -25.67 -25.74
C THR A 444 -1.40 -25.89 -26.95
N PRO A 445 -0.38 -25.05 -27.17
CA PRO A 445 0.62 -25.41 -28.15
C PRO A 445 1.07 -26.79 -27.71
N GLN A 446 0.96 -27.78 -28.60
CA GLN A 446 1.86 -28.91 -28.50
C GLN A 446 3.25 -28.28 -28.52
N GLU A 447 3.83 -28.06 -27.33
CA GLU A 447 5.21 -27.65 -27.20
C GLU A 447 6.04 -28.85 -27.68
N GLU A 448 6.43 -28.82 -28.94
CA GLU A 448 7.70 -29.41 -29.36
C GLU A 448 8.87 -28.55 -28.81
N SER A 449 8.86 -28.26 -27.51
CA SER A 449 10.08 -27.85 -26.82
C SER A 449 10.73 -29.13 -26.32
N SER A 450 11.86 -29.49 -26.90
CA SER A 450 12.68 -30.63 -26.46
C SER A 450 13.25 -30.46 -25.04
N VAL A 451 13.04 -29.29 -24.41
CA VAL A 451 13.57 -28.92 -23.09
C VAL A 451 12.51 -29.18 -22.02
N PRO A 452 12.73 -30.17 -21.12
CA PRO A 452 11.82 -30.48 -20.03
C PRO A 452 11.49 -29.27 -19.15
N ARG A 453 10.23 -29.20 -18.70
CA ARG A 453 9.73 -28.10 -17.84
C ARG A 453 10.59 -27.83 -16.60
N TRP A 454 11.13 -28.88 -15.97
CA TRP A 454 11.97 -28.71 -14.77
C TRP A 454 13.28 -27.96 -15.05
N GLN A 455 13.81 -28.03 -16.28
CA GLN A 455 15.02 -27.27 -16.68
C GLN A 455 14.69 -25.78 -16.82
N ARG A 456 13.54 -25.46 -17.40
CA ARG A 456 13.02 -24.08 -17.52
C ARG A 456 12.72 -23.49 -16.14
N ASP A 457 12.00 -24.23 -15.29
CA ASP A 457 11.68 -23.80 -13.92
C ASP A 457 12.96 -23.59 -13.06
N GLY A 458 13.99 -24.41 -13.26
CA GLY A 458 15.29 -24.25 -12.60
C GLY A 458 16.06 -23.02 -13.08
N PHE A 459 16.04 -22.77 -14.39
CA PHE A 459 16.65 -21.60 -15.02
C PHE A 459 16.03 -20.29 -14.49
N ASP A 460 14.70 -20.20 -14.46
CA ASP A 460 13.99 -18.99 -13.99
C ASP A 460 14.32 -18.68 -12.52
N LYS A 461 14.46 -19.70 -11.67
CA LYS A 461 14.87 -19.54 -10.27
C LYS A 461 16.30 -18.99 -10.14
N LEU A 462 17.22 -19.43 -11.00
CA LEU A 462 18.61 -18.95 -10.98
C LEU A 462 18.73 -17.51 -11.53
N VAL A 463 17.89 -17.13 -12.48
CA VAL A 463 17.76 -15.73 -12.94
C VAL A 463 17.21 -14.85 -11.82
N ALA A 464 16.11 -15.27 -11.18
CA ALA A 464 15.50 -14.54 -10.07
C ALA A 464 16.44 -14.39 -8.86
N ALA A 465 17.29 -15.40 -8.60
CA ALA A 465 18.30 -15.36 -7.55
C ALA A 465 19.56 -14.55 -7.93
N GLY A 466 19.63 -13.97 -9.14
CA GLY A 466 20.78 -13.20 -9.63
C GLY A 466 22.03 -14.03 -9.90
N VAL A 467 21.92 -15.36 -9.89
CA VAL A 467 23.03 -16.28 -10.21
C VAL A 467 23.32 -16.24 -11.72
N ILE A 468 22.27 -16.24 -12.54
CA ILE A 468 22.35 -16.01 -13.98
C ILE A 468 22.12 -14.53 -14.28
N SER A 469 23.14 -13.85 -14.80
CA SER A 469 23.11 -12.42 -15.14
C SER A 469 23.01 -12.14 -16.64
N SER A 470 22.80 -13.17 -17.45
CA SER A 470 22.66 -13.08 -18.92
C SER A 470 21.58 -14.04 -19.42
N PRO A 471 20.30 -13.85 -19.03
CA PRO A 471 19.23 -14.82 -19.24
C PRO A 471 19.07 -15.24 -20.70
N GLU A 472 19.21 -14.31 -21.64
CA GLU A 472 19.00 -14.54 -23.07
C GLU A 472 20.06 -15.48 -23.67
N TYR A 473 21.28 -15.44 -23.14
CA TYR A 473 22.37 -16.33 -23.54
C TYR A 473 22.13 -17.78 -23.09
N TRP A 474 21.62 -17.94 -21.87
CA TRP A 474 21.45 -19.26 -21.25
C TRP A 474 20.12 -19.93 -21.62
N SER A 475 19.05 -19.15 -21.84
CA SER A 475 17.76 -19.68 -22.27
C SER A 475 17.83 -20.36 -23.64
N ALA A 476 18.70 -19.86 -24.53
CA ALA A 476 18.93 -20.43 -25.86
C ALA A 476 19.72 -21.76 -25.84
N LYS A 477 20.29 -22.14 -24.68
CA LYS A 477 21.20 -23.29 -24.52
C LYS A 477 20.69 -24.35 -23.54
N LEU A 478 19.43 -24.28 -23.10
CA LEU A 478 18.91 -25.21 -22.09
C LEU A 478 18.92 -26.68 -22.51
N GLY A 479 18.93 -26.95 -23.82
CA GLY A 479 19.05 -28.31 -24.39
C GLY A 479 20.49 -28.76 -24.69
N ASP A 480 21.49 -27.91 -24.50
CA ASP A 480 22.89 -28.19 -24.88
C ASP A 480 23.65 -28.91 -23.77
N THR A 481 24.72 -29.62 -24.14
CA THR A 481 25.66 -30.20 -23.16
C THR A 481 26.47 -29.08 -22.48
N ILE A 482 26.38 -28.99 -21.16
CA ILE A 482 27.15 -28.02 -20.37
C ILE A 482 28.63 -28.43 -20.25
N THR A 483 29.53 -27.45 -20.30
CA THR A 483 30.97 -27.65 -20.07
C THR A 483 31.33 -27.54 -18.58
N ILE A 484 32.46 -28.15 -18.17
CA ILE A 484 32.98 -28.02 -16.80
C ILE A 484 33.25 -26.55 -16.42
N GLY A 485 33.72 -25.74 -17.37
CA GLY A 485 33.96 -24.31 -17.17
C GLY A 485 32.68 -23.51 -16.89
N GLU A 486 31.60 -23.81 -17.62
CA GLU A 486 30.28 -23.19 -17.41
C GLU A 486 29.68 -23.59 -16.06
N VAL A 487 29.83 -24.85 -15.64
CA VAL A 487 29.42 -25.31 -14.31
C VAL A 487 30.15 -24.54 -13.21
N PHE A 488 31.48 -24.43 -13.28
CA PHE A 488 32.24 -23.64 -12.29
C PHE A 488 31.91 -22.15 -12.33
N GLY A 489 31.60 -21.58 -13.50
CA GLY A 489 31.16 -20.19 -13.63
C GLY A 489 29.82 -19.92 -12.92
N ILE A 490 28.86 -20.84 -13.02
CA ILE A 490 27.56 -20.75 -12.32
C ILE A 490 27.76 -20.97 -10.82
N LEU A 491 28.46 -22.03 -10.41
CA LEU A 491 28.68 -22.38 -9.00
C LEU A 491 29.48 -21.30 -8.26
N GLY A 492 30.48 -20.70 -8.90
CA GLY A 492 31.27 -19.61 -8.30
C GLY A 492 30.42 -18.39 -7.91
N LYS A 493 29.30 -18.15 -8.60
CA LYS A 493 28.35 -17.09 -8.25
C LYS A 493 27.42 -17.44 -7.09
N MET A 494 27.29 -18.73 -6.76
CA MET A 494 26.48 -19.21 -5.64
C MET A 494 27.24 -19.23 -4.31
N CYS A 495 28.57 -19.17 -4.32
CA CYS A 495 29.42 -19.21 -3.12
C CYS A 495 29.66 -17.83 -2.46
N LYS A 496 28.69 -16.91 -2.50
CA LYS A 496 28.80 -15.59 -1.86
C LYS A 496 28.32 -15.58 -0.42
#